data_AF-C1MPQ1-F1
#
_entry.id   AF-C1MPQ1-F1
#
_cell.length_a   1.000
_cell.length_b   1.000
_cell.length_c   1.000
_cell.angle_alpha   90.00
_cell.angle_beta   90.00
_cell.angle_gamma   90.00
#
_symmetry.space_group_name_H-M   'P 1'
#
loop_
_entity.id
_entity.type
_entity.pdbx_description
1 polymer ?
#
loop_
_entity_poly.entity_id
_entity_poly.type
_entity_poly.pdbx_seq_one_letter_code
_entity_poly.pdbx_strand_id
1 'polypeptide(L)'
;MRAVLALRAPATARASTPARVEKTPPAAPPPRSSRGGGVAAAVALSAAVTLASPSLAATPQTMYVAGGANVFLEKEFNDLRYAGVLDVVPGLATGVNDDGTPVEAVAVTYDADRLAKREAGRTQVTSAHEVLMRVYWKRADPTRTDGQFKENGARYRPAIWVSNAEERAEVETNARRLAASGVYGGNRGEATAAIAIPILNTPPPSFAPAPAEDFGKLAKNPKLFEKEQKTRDAAFKDLWGFVQFCADRVCGYVRFAPKCVGECLDVFPEYRERNFGVPELTGNIKITSK
;
A
#
# COMPACT_ATOMS: atom_id res chain seq x y z
N MET A 1 22.02 -26.51 51.64
CA MET A 1 22.20 -27.79 50.93
C MET A 1 22.39 -27.48 49.45
N ARG A 2 23.63 -27.57 48.97
CA ARG A 2 24.02 -27.44 47.55
C ARG A 2 23.96 -28.84 46.93
N ALA A 3 23.38 -28.98 45.75
CA ALA A 3 23.62 -30.13 44.88
C ALA A 3 24.06 -29.61 43.51
N VAL A 4 25.34 -29.83 43.23
CA VAL A 4 26.04 -29.62 41.97
C VAL A 4 25.84 -30.90 41.14
N LEU A 5 25.44 -30.78 39.88
CA LEU A 5 25.59 -31.87 38.92
C LEU A 5 26.25 -31.34 37.64
N ALA A 6 27.39 -31.92 37.33
CA ALA A 6 28.31 -31.53 36.27
C ALA A 6 28.21 -32.49 35.06
N LEU A 7 28.38 -31.88 33.88
CA LEU A 7 28.95 -32.36 32.62
C LEU A 7 28.63 -33.77 32.07
N ARG A 8 28.20 -33.82 30.80
CA ARG A 8 29.05 -34.30 29.68
C ARG A 8 28.40 -34.04 28.30
N ALA A 9 29.20 -33.50 27.38
CA ALA A 9 28.92 -33.40 25.95
C ALA A 9 29.53 -34.60 25.20
N PRO A 10 29.04 -34.96 23.99
CA PRO A 10 29.83 -35.74 23.04
C PRO A 10 30.06 -35.01 21.71
N ALA A 11 31.35 -34.97 21.37
CA ALA A 11 32.00 -35.27 20.09
C ALA A 11 31.48 -34.68 18.77
N THR A 12 32.30 -33.78 18.25
CA THR A 12 32.46 -33.35 16.86
C THR A 12 32.73 -34.53 15.90
N ALA A 13 32.00 -34.60 14.79
CA ALA A 13 32.32 -35.44 13.64
C ALA A 13 32.74 -34.60 12.42
N ARG A 14 33.80 -35.09 11.76
CA ARG A 14 34.62 -34.46 10.72
C ARG A 14 33.92 -34.40 9.36
N ALA A 15 34.18 -33.32 8.62
CA ALA A 15 33.83 -33.15 7.22
C ALA A 15 34.73 -34.00 6.29
N SER A 16 34.15 -34.54 5.21
CA SER A 16 34.85 -35.19 4.09
C SER A 16 34.49 -34.50 2.76
N THR A 17 35.55 -34.18 2.01
CA THR A 17 35.60 -33.47 0.71
C THR A 17 35.27 -34.43 -0.46
N PRO A 18 34.94 -33.94 -1.68
CA PRO A 18 34.20 -34.69 -2.70
C PRO A 18 35.10 -35.44 -3.70
N ALA A 19 34.53 -36.50 -4.31
CA ALA A 19 35.16 -37.25 -5.40
C ALA A 19 34.70 -36.74 -6.78
N ARG A 20 35.63 -36.79 -7.74
CA ARG A 20 35.59 -36.24 -9.10
C ARG A 20 35.47 -37.35 -10.16
N VAL A 21 34.49 -37.19 -11.06
CA VAL A 21 34.39 -37.49 -12.51
C VAL A 21 35.30 -38.56 -13.16
N GLU A 22 34.69 -39.50 -13.92
CA GLU A 22 35.10 -39.92 -15.29
C GLU A 22 33.94 -40.66 -16.01
N LYS A 23 33.40 -40.11 -17.11
CA LYS A 23 33.64 -40.42 -18.54
C LYS A 23 33.19 -41.82 -19.00
N THR A 24 32.15 -41.84 -19.85
CA THR A 24 31.76 -42.98 -20.69
C THR A 24 32.33 -42.80 -22.11
N PRO A 25 32.97 -43.81 -22.73
CA PRO A 25 33.56 -43.75 -24.08
C PRO A 25 32.55 -43.93 -25.24
N PRO A 26 32.96 -43.66 -26.50
CA PRO A 26 32.08 -43.29 -27.62
C PRO A 26 31.58 -44.45 -28.49
N ALA A 27 30.61 -44.10 -29.34
CA ALA A 27 29.84 -44.95 -30.26
C ALA A 27 30.67 -45.70 -31.32
N ALA A 28 30.21 -46.91 -31.67
CA ALA A 28 30.70 -47.72 -32.78
C ALA A 28 29.84 -47.48 -34.06
N PRO A 29 30.43 -47.48 -35.28
CA PRO A 29 29.70 -47.30 -36.52
C PRO A 29 29.31 -48.66 -37.16
N PRO A 30 28.15 -48.76 -37.83
CA PRO A 30 27.88 -49.84 -38.77
C PRO A 30 28.07 -49.42 -40.25
N PRO A 31 28.13 -50.39 -41.18
CA PRO A 31 29.03 -50.38 -42.33
C PRO A 31 28.46 -49.80 -43.63
N ARG A 32 29.37 -49.49 -44.57
CA ARG A 32 29.07 -49.23 -45.98
C ARG A 32 28.80 -50.54 -46.72
N SER A 33 27.66 -50.66 -47.39
CA SER A 33 27.52 -51.46 -48.62
C SER A 33 26.50 -50.84 -49.58
N SER A 34 26.68 -51.19 -50.85
CA SER A 34 26.20 -50.53 -52.05
C SER A 34 24.83 -51.02 -52.55
N ARG A 35 24.30 -50.24 -53.51
CA ARG A 35 23.28 -50.55 -54.54
C ARG A 35 21.80 -50.23 -54.22
N GLY A 36 21.25 -49.30 -55.03
CA GLY A 36 20.04 -49.56 -55.82
C GLY A 36 18.76 -48.80 -55.46
N GLY A 37 18.24 -48.03 -56.43
CA GLY A 37 16.81 -47.77 -56.60
C GLY A 37 16.23 -46.59 -55.83
N GLY A 38 15.69 -45.59 -56.54
CA GLY A 38 15.11 -44.38 -55.96
C GLY A 38 13.75 -44.58 -55.28
N VAL A 39 13.22 -43.50 -54.67
CA VAL A 39 11.84 -42.97 -54.74
C VAL A 39 11.66 -41.83 -53.70
N ALA A 40 11.09 -40.71 -54.17
CA ALA A 40 10.36 -39.63 -53.50
C ALA A 40 10.91 -38.94 -52.23
N ALA A 41 11.32 -37.67 -52.39
CA ALA A 41 11.48 -36.71 -51.29
C ALA A 41 10.13 -36.03 -50.99
N ALA A 42 9.58 -36.24 -49.79
CA ALA A 42 8.45 -35.48 -49.26
C ALA A 42 8.97 -34.23 -48.53
N VAL A 43 8.61 -33.04 -49.03
CA VAL A 43 8.88 -31.76 -48.37
C VAL A 43 7.80 -31.54 -47.30
N ALA A 44 8.15 -31.69 -46.03
CA ALA A 44 7.26 -31.37 -44.91
C ALA A 44 7.32 -29.86 -44.61
N LEU A 45 6.28 -29.13 -45.02
CA LEU A 45 6.06 -27.73 -44.69
C LEU A 45 5.62 -27.64 -43.21
N SER A 46 6.52 -27.25 -42.30
CA SER A 46 6.17 -27.01 -40.90
C SER A 46 5.56 -25.61 -40.76
N ALA A 47 4.23 -25.56 -40.61
CA ALA A 47 3.52 -24.34 -40.23
C ALA A 47 3.82 -24.03 -38.76
N ALA A 48 4.64 -23.00 -38.51
CA ALA A 48 4.84 -22.47 -37.17
C ALA A 48 3.59 -21.73 -36.71
N VAL A 49 2.72 -22.41 -35.96
CA VAL A 49 1.59 -21.78 -35.26
C VAL A 49 2.16 -20.98 -34.10
N THR A 50 2.19 -19.66 -34.23
CA THR A 50 2.50 -18.75 -33.12
C THR A 50 1.31 -18.74 -32.16
N LEU A 51 1.41 -19.51 -31.07
CA LEU A 51 0.49 -19.40 -29.94
C LEU A 51 0.71 -18.05 -29.25
N ALA A 52 -0.06 -17.04 -29.65
CA ALA A 52 -0.24 -15.83 -28.88
C ALA A 52 -0.94 -16.21 -27.57
N SER A 53 -0.21 -16.21 -26.46
CA SER A 53 -0.81 -16.43 -25.14
C SER A 53 -1.76 -15.28 -24.84
N PRO A 54 -3.03 -15.54 -24.44
CA PRO A 54 -3.92 -14.47 -24.02
C PRO A 54 -3.32 -13.80 -22.78
N SER A 55 -3.10 -12.48 -22.87
CA SER A 55 -2.82 -11.69 -21.68
C SER A 55 -4.07 -11.72 -20.81
N LEU A 56 -3.97 -12.36 -19.63
CA LEU A 56 -5.01 -12.27 -18.62
C LEU A 56 -5.17 -10.80 -18.25
N ALA A 57 -6.26 -10.17 -18.70
CA ALA A 57 -6.61 -8.84 -18.25
C ALA A 57 -6.90 -8.91 -16.75
N ALA A 58 -6.23 -8.06 -15.96
CA ALA A 58 -6.44 -8.00 -14.52
C ALA A 58 -7.92 -7.68 -14.23
N THR A 59 -8.55 -8.47 -13.37
CA THR A 59 -9.94 -8.23 -12.96
C THR A 59 -9.96 -7.03 -11.99
N PRO A 60 -10.77 -5.99 -12.26
CA PRO A 60 -10.91 -4.88 -11.33
C PRO A 60 -11.31 -5.32 -9.93
N GLN A 61 -10.71 -4.71 -8.91
CA GLN A 61 -11.03 -4.92 -7.50
C GLN A 61 -11.76 -3.69 -6.94
N THR A 62 -12.50 -3.86 -5.84
CA THR A 62 -13.21 -2.76 -5.17
C THR A 62 -12.87 -2.73 -3.68
N MET A 63 -12.47 -1.56 -3.18
CA MET A 63 -12.25 -1.28 -1.76
C MET A 63 -13.34 -0.35 -1.24
N TYR A 64 -13.84 -0.59 -0.02
CA TYR A 64 -14.78 0.32 0.65
C TYR A 64 -14.13 0.93 1.89
N VAL A 65 -14.20 2.25 2.02
CA VAL A 65 -13.69 2.97 3.20
C VAL A 65 -14.60 4.14 3.58
N ALA A 66 -14.71 4.38 4.88
CA ALA A 66 -15.35 5.55 5.49
C ALA A 66 -14.33 6.31 6.32
N GLY A 67 -14.38 7.64 6.30
CA GLY A 67 -13.34 8.50 6.89
C GLY A 67 -13.72 9.97 6.89
N GLY A 68 -15.01 10.24 7.15
CA GLY A 68 -15.59 11.57 7.16
C GLY A 68 -16.45 11.82 5.94
N ALA A 69 -16.49 13.06 5.47
CA ALA A 69 -17.28 13.41 4.28
C ALA A 69 -16.83 12.61 3.04
N ASN A 70 -17.75 11.86 2.43
CA ASN A 70 -17.42 11.00 1.28
C ASN A 70 -16.96 11.81 0.06
N VAL A 71 -17.48 13.03 -0.12
CA VAL A 71 -17.08 13.94 -1.22
C VAL A 71 -15.60 14.33 -1.10
N PHE A 72 -15.06 14.38 0.12
CA PHE A 72 -13.64 14.62 0.33
C PHE A 72 -12.80 13.40 -0.09
N LEU A 73 -13.15 12.22 0.41
CA LEU A 73 -12.47 10.97 0.03
C LEU A 73 -12.60 10.67 -1.47
N GLU A 74 -13.75 10.97 -2.08
CA GLU A 74 -14.00 10.82 -3.50
C GLU A 74 -12.92 11.54 -4.31
N LYS A 75 -12.66 12.82 -3.99
CA LYS A 75 -11.63 13.59 -4.65
C LYS A 75 -10.24 12.99 -4.43
N GLU A 76 -9.91 12.61 -3.20
CA GLU A 76 -8.58 12.09 -2.86
C GLU A 76 -8.25 10.79 -3.62
N PHE A 77 -9.21 9.88 -3.77
CA PHE A 77 -9.00 8.66 -4.56
C PHE A 77 -9.10 8.92 -6.07
N ASN A 78 -9.92 9.88 -6.53
CA ASN A 78 -9.96 10.26 -7.94
C ASN A 78 -8.62 10.84 -8.42
N ASP A 79 -7.86 11.49 -7.54
CA ASP A 79 -6.52 11.97 -7.87
C ASP A 79 -5.56 10.80 -8.21
N LEU A 80 -5.87 9.54 -7.83
CA LEU A 80 -5.08 8.34 -8.15
C LEU A 80 -5.46 7.66 -9.47
N ARG A 81 -6.36 8.23 -10.28
CA ARG A 81 -6.74 7.64 -11.58
C ARG A 81 -5.56 7.45 -12.54
N TYR A 82 -4.54 8.30 -12.44
CA TYR A 82 -3.30 8.13 -13.22
C TYR A 82 -2.53 6.86 -12.85
N ALA A 83 -2.67 6.40 -11.60
CA ALA A 83 -1.94 5.29 -11.00
C ALA A 83 -2.65 3.94 -11.17
N GLY A 84 -3.98 3.93 -11.34
CA GLY A 84 -4.76 2.71 -11.59
C GLY A 84 -6.12 2.64 -10.91
N VAL A 85 -6.55 3.69 -10.19
CA VAL A 85 -7.96 3.83 -9.82
C VAL A 85 -8.80 4.02 -11.08
N LEU A 86 -9.86 3.21 -11.21
CA LEU A 86 -10.75 3.19 -12.37
C LEU A 86 -12.01 4.02 -12.12
N ASP A 87 -12.58 3.90 -10.92
CA ASP A 87 -13.77 4.62 -10.51
C ASP A 87 -13.82 4.85 -9.00
N VAL A 88 -14.51 5.93 -8.58
CA VAL A 88 -14.72 6.25 -7.17
C VAL A 88 -16.16 6.71 -6.98
N VAL A 89 -16.94 5.91 -6.28
CA VAL A 89 -18.36 6.15 -6.06
C VAL A 89 -18.57 6.58 -4.60
N PRO A 90 -18.94 7.83 -4.31
CA PRO A 90 -19.37 8.23 -2.97
C PRO A 90 -20.77 7.68 -2.68
N GLY A 91 -21.02 7.34 -1.42
CA GLY A 91 -22.32 6.81 -1.00
C GLY A 91 -22.47 6.69 0.51
N LEU A 92 -23.53 5.99 0.91
CA LEU A 92 -23.83 5.63 2.29
C LEU A 92 -23.68 4.13 2.49
N ALA A 93 -22.86 3.72 3.45
CA ALA A 93 -22.63 2.33 3.81
C ALA A 93 -23.24 2.01 5.17
N THR A 94 -23.80 0.81 5.34
CA THR A 94 -24.27 0.33 6.65
C THR A 94 -23.31 -0.68 7.27
N GLY A 95 -23.60 -1.12 8.50
CA GLY A 95 -22.88 -2.22 9.15
C GLY A 95 -21.57 -1.85 9.83
N VAL A 96 -21.34 -0.56 10.12
CA VAL A 96 -20.21 -0.13 10.96
C VAL A 96 -20.48 -0.35 12.45
N ASN A 97 -21.72 -0.11 12.88
CA ASN A 97 -22.18 -0.33 14.25
C ASN A 97 -23.53 -1.04 14.24
N ASP A 98 -23.90 -1.63 15.38
CA ASP A 98 -25.15 -2.38 15.55
C ASP A 98 -26.40 -1.47 15.50
N ASP A 99 -26.24 -0.15 15.63
CA ASP A 99 -27.33 0.83 15.59
C ASP A 99 -27.95 1.03 14.18
N GLY A 100 -27.34 0.44 13.15
CA GLY A 100 -27.82 0.51 11.77
C GLY A 100 -27.63 1.87 11.09
N THR A 101 -26.96 2.83 11.74
CA THR A 101 -26.74 4.17 11.20
C THR A 101 -25.83 4.10 9.97
N PRO A 102 -26.28 4.57 8.79
CA PRO A 102 -25.42 4.65 7.62
C PRO A 102 -24.30 5.67 7.82
N VAL A 103 -23.10 5.34 7.36
CA VAL A 103 -21.94 6.23 7.32
C VAL A 103 -21.65 6.67 5.90
N GLU A 104 -21.07 7.86 5.74
CA GLU A 104 -20.52 8.28 4.47
C GLU A 104 -19.26 7.47 4.13
N ALA A 105 -19.29 6.82 2.98
CA ALA A 105 -18.23 5.95 2.49
C ALA A 105 -17.98 6.18 1.00
N VAL A 106 -16.86 5.65 0.52
CA VAL A 106 -16.54 5.57 -0.91
C VAL A 106 -16.27 4.12 -1.29
N ALA A 107 -16.76 3.73 -2.47
CA ALA A 107 -16.36 2.50 -3.15
C ALA A 107 -15.31 2.86 -4.22
N VAL A 108 -14.10 2.35 -4.09
CA VAL A 108 -12.98 2.62 -4.99
C VAL A 108 -12.74 1.39 -5.83
N THR A 109 -13.01 1.48 -7.13
CA THR A 109 -12.72 0.41 -8.10
C THR A 109 -11.36 0.66 -8.73
N TYR A 110 -10.49 -0.34 -8.79
CA TYR A 110 -9.11 -0.17 -9.24
C TYR A 110 -8.55 -1.39 -9.99
N ASP A 111 -7.53 -1.13 -10.80
CA ASP A 111 -6.68 -2.14 -11.44
C ASP A 111 -5.48 -2.41 -10.51
N ALA A 112 -5.52 -3.58 -9.86
CA ALA A 112 -4.51 -3.99 -8.87
C ALA A 112 -3.11 -4.10 -9.50
N ASP A 113 -3.01 -4.65 -10.70
CA ASP A 113 -1.73 -4.81 -11.41
C ASP A 113 -1.12 -3.45 -11.73
N ARG A 114 -1.94 -2.51 -12.23
CA ARG A 114 -1.46 -1.19 -12.61
C ARG A 114 -1.00 -0.39 -11.40
N LEU A 115 -1.76 -0.42 -10.30
CA LEU A 115 -1.37 0.24 -9.05
C LEU A 115 -0.08 -0.36 -8.48
N ALA A 116 0.00 -1.70 -8.38
CA ALA A 116 1.17 -2.38 -7.87
C ALA A 116 2.41 -2.07 -8.72
N LYS A 117 2.31 -2.13 -10.06
CA LYS A 117 3.43 -1.82 -10.98
C LYS A 117 3.89 -0.36 -10.91
N ARG A 118 2.98 0.59 -10.65
CA ARG A 118 3.35 2.01 -10.54
C ARG A 118 4.14 2.33 -9.28
N GLU A 119 3.91 1.56 -8.22
CA GLU A 119 4.65 1.69 -6.96
C GLU A 119 5.85 0.75 -6.88
N ALA A 120 5.84 -0.35 -7.63
CA ALA A 120 6.98 -1.26 -7.80
C ALA A 120 8.18 -0.49 -8.36
N GLY A 121 9.19 -0.28 -7.50
CA GLY A 121 10.41 0.48 -7.81
C GLY A 121 10.50 1.86 -7.17
N ARG A 122 9.44 2.35 -6.51
CA ARG A 122 9.49 3.59 -5.70
C ARG A 122 9.40 3.32 -4.20
N THR A 123 8.80 2.22 -3.81
CA THR A 123 8.53 1.88 -2.41
C THR A 123 8.51 0.36 -2.23
N GLN A 124 8.72 -0.13 -1.00
CA GLN A 124 8.58 -1.56 -0.65
C GLN A 124 7.11 -1.99 -0.53
N VAL A 125 6.19 -1.47 -1.36
CA VAL A 125 4.77 -1.84 -1.29
C VAL A 125 4.59 -3.29 -1.69
N THR A 126 3.76 -3.98 -0.93
CA THR A 126 3.47 -5.40 -1.15
C THR A 126 2.19 -5.63 -1.95
N SER A 127 1.22 -4.69 -1.94
CA SER A 127 -0.05 -4.83 -2.67
C SER A 127 -0.62 -3.49 -3.17
N ALA A 128 -1.55 -3.55 -4.13
CA ALA A 128 -2.29 -2.37 -4.60
C ALA A 128 -3.23 -1.80 -3.52
N HIS A 129 -3.82 -2.67 -2.71
CA HIS A 129 -4.68 -2.28 -1.58
C HIS A 129 -3.89 -1.43 -0.57
N GLU A 130 -2.65 -1.81 -0.27
CA GLU A 130 -1.77 -1.07 0.64
C GLU A 130 -1.52 0.37 0.13
N VAL A 131 -1.40 0.57 -1.19
CA VAL A 131 -1.25 1.92 -1.79
C VAL A 131 -2.46 2.80 -1.48
N LEU A 132 -3.67 2.25 -1.66
CA LEU A 132 -4.92 2.95 -1.37
C LEU A 132 -5.05 3.24 0.13
N MET A 133 -4.67 2.27 0.97
CA MET A 133 -4.66 2.42 2.41
C MET A 133 -3.70 3.50 2.89
N ARG A 134 -2.52 3.67 2.28
CA ARG A 134 -1.64 4.80 2.62
C ARG A 134 -2.29 6.16 2.35
N VAL A 135 -3.09 6.28 1.28
CA VAL A 135 -3.86 7.50 1.03
C VAL A 135 -4.91 7.68 2.13
N TYR A 136 -5.63 6.61 2.48
CA TYR A 136 -6.59 6.65 3.58
C TYR A 136 -5.98 7.12 4.90
N TRP A 137 -4.86 6.53 5.32
CA TRP A 137 -4.15 6.88 6.57
C TRP A 137 -3.69 8.35 6.60
N LYS A 138 -3.34 8.93 5.44
CA LYS A 138 -2.97 10.35 5.34
C LYS A 138 -4.16 11.31 5.41
N ARG A 139 -5.39 10.80 5.29
CA ARG A 139 -6.61 11.62 5.13
C ARG A 139 -7.66 11.42 6.22
N ALA A 140 -7.69 10.26 6.89
CA ALA A 140 -8.55 9.98 8.03
C ALA A 140 -7.80 10.18 9.34
N ASP A 141 -8.44 10.75 10.36
CA ASP A 141 -7.98 10.74 11.76
C ASP A 141 -8.28 9.36 12.36
N PRO A 142 -7.26 8.51 12.56
CA PRO A 142 -7.50 7.13 12.94
C PRO A 142 -7.73 6.94 14.43
N THR A 143 -7.74 8.02 15.20
CA THR A 143 -7.86 7.99 16.66
C THR A 143 -9.24 8.42 17.15
N ARG A 144 -10.12 8.84 16.23
CA ARG A 144 -11.47 9.32 16.52
C ARG A 144 -12.53 8.37 16.01
N THR A 145 -13.54 8.12 16.85
CA THR A 145 -14.68 7.23 16.56
C THR A 145 -16.01 7.96 16.46
N ASP A 146 -16.04 9.27 16.70
CA ASP A 146 -17.25 10.10 16.79
C ASP A 146 -17.46 11.02 15.58
N GLY A 147 -16.59 10.91 14.58
CA GLY A 147 -16.52 11.80 13.43
C GLY A 147 -15.07 11.95 12.97
N GLN A 148 -14.86 12.94 12.11
CA GLN A 148 -13.59 13.20 11.43
C GLN A 148 -13.38 14.71 11.28
N PHE A 149 -12.30 15.22 11.88
CA PHE A 149 -11.92 16.63 11.80
C PHE A 149 -13.07 17.58 12.23
N LYS A 150 -13.64 18.36 11.29
CA LYS A 150 -14.77 19.26 11.50
C LYS A 150 -16.14 18.57 11.35
N GLU A 151 -16.16 17.35 10.83
CA GLU A 151 -17.36 16.57 10.57
C GLU A 151 -17.66 15.72 11.81
N ASN A 152 -18.76 16.01 12.51
CA ASN A 152 -19.11 15.33 13.76
C ASN A 152 -20.38 14.51 13.60
N GLY A 153 -20.45 13.38 14.31
CA GLY A 153 -21.63 12.52 14.37
C GLY A 153 -21.46 11.16 13.69
N ALA A 154 -22.40 10.27 13.98
CA ALA A 154 -22.36 8.87 13.54
C ALA A 154 -22.19 8.68 12.03
N ARG A 155 -22.74 9.59 11.23
CA ARG A 155 -22.62 9.62 9.77
C ARG A 155 -21.18 9.74 9.25
N TYR A 156 -20.27 10.31 10.05
CA TYR A 156 -18.89 10.58 9.64
C TYR A 156 -17.87 9.65 10.31
N ARG A 157 -18.34 8.57 10.95
CA ARG A 157 -17.46 7.58 11.59
C ARG A 157 -16.55 6.91 10.55
N PRO A 158 -15.29 6.63 10.90
CA PRO A 158 -14.41 5.88 10.03
C PRO A 158 -14.74 4.39 10.06
N ALA A 159 -14.44 3.69 8.97
CA ALA A 159 -14.47 2.23 8.87
C ALA A 159 -13.66 1.76 7.66
N ILE A 160 -13.08 0.57 7.75
CA ILE A 160 -12.40 -0.11 6.65
C ILE A 160 -13.07 -1.47 6.48
N TRP A 161 -13.59 -1.75 5.29
CA TRP A 161 -14.12 -3.06 4.94
C TRP A 161 -13.10 -3.77 4.06
N VAL A 162 -12.54 -4.86 4.59
CA VAL A 162 -11.59 -5.71 3.87
C VAL A 162 -12.31 -6.86 3.18
N SER A 163 -11.76 -7.30 2.05
CA SER A 163 -12.34 -8.35 1.21
C SER A 163 -11.80 -9.75 1.52
N ASN A 164 -10.64 -9.84 2.17
CA ASN A 164 -9.97 -11.11 2.46
C ASN A 164 -9.02 -11.02 3.67
N ALA A 165 -8.44 -12.15 4.07
CA ALA A 165 -7.55 -12.25 5.22
C ALA A 165 -6.20 -11.53 5.02
N GLU A 166 -5.73 -11.39 3.78
CA GLU A 166 -4.47 -10.71 3.46
C GLU A 166 -4.61 -9.20 3.68
N GLU A 167 -5.70 -8.60 3.17
CA GLU A 167 -6.06 -7.20 3.41
C GLU A 167 -6.27 -6.93 4.91
N ARG A 168 -6.93 -7.84 5.63
CA ARG A 168 -7.05 -7.72 7.10
C ARG A 168 -5.67 -7.65 7.76
N ALA A 169 -4.81 -8.62 7.47
CA ALA A 169 -3.50 -8.73 8.09
C ALA A 169 -2.64 -7.49 7.77
N GLU A 170 -2.72 -6.98 6.54
CA GLU A 170 -2.06 -5.75 6.10
C GLU A 170 -2.55 -4.54 6.90
N VAL A 171 -3.87 -4.29 6.93
CA VAL A 171 -4.47 -3.15 7.63
C VAL A 171 -4.18 -3.20 9.13
N GLU A 172 -4.32 -4.36 9.77
CA GLU A 172 -4.03 -4.53 11.20
C GLU A 172 -2.53 -4.33 11.50
N THR A 173 -1.64 -4.82 10.65
CA THR A 173 -0.19 -4.63 10.81
C THR A 173 0.18 -3.16 10.67
N ASN A 174 -0.36 -2.47 9.66
CA ASN A 174 -0.13 -1.05 9.44
C ASN A 174 -0.73 -0.22 10.57
N ALA A 175 -1.93 -0.54 11.06
CA ALA A 175 -2.54 0.11 12.22
C ALA A 175 -1.66 -0.03 13.48
N ARG A 176 -1.11 -1.22 13.75
CA ARG A 176 -0.20 -1.44 14.89
C ARG A 176 1.09 -0.61 14.75
N ARG A 177 1.69 -0.59 13.57
CA ARG A 177 2.89 0.21 13.27
C ARG A 177 2.65 1.70 13.46
N LEU A 178 1.51 2.20 12.99
CA LEU A 178 1.11 3.59 13.14
C LEU A 178 0.88 3.95 14.60
N ALA A 179 0.20 3.08 15.37
CA ALA A 179 0.03 3.27 16.82
C ALA A 179 1.38 3.32 17.56
N ALA A 180 2.26 2.35 17.28
CA ALA A 180 3.58 2.23 17.90
C ALA A 180 4.50 3.40 17.57
N SER A 181 4.39 3.95 16.35
CA SER A 181 5.17 5.10 15.94
C SER A 181 4.80 6.42 16.64
N GLY A 182 3.61 6.48 17.28
CA GLY A 182 3.11 7.71 17.91
C GLY A 182 2.76 8.83 16.91
N VAL A 183 2.79 8.56 15.60
CA VAL A 183 2.64 9.57 14.55
C VAL A 183 1.34 10.37 14.68
N TYR A 184 0.25 9.76 15.16
CA TYR A 184 -1.04 10.43 15.38
C TYR A 184 -1.26 10.98 16.80
N GLY A 185 -0.36 10.71 17.76
CA GLY A 185 -0.48 11.14 19.16
C GLY A 185 0.23 12.46 19.49
N GLY A 186 1.25 12.82 18.70
CA GLY A 186 2.17 13.92 19.02
C GLY A 186 1.55 15.31 19.18
N ASN A 187 0.36 15.56 18.63
CA ASN A 187 -0.33 16.86 18.76
C ASN A 187 -1.27 16.92 19.98
N ARG A 188 -1.43 15.81 20.73
CA ARG A 188 -2.31 15.70 21.91
C ARG A 188 -1.55 15.41 23.21
N GLY A 189 -0.22 15.34 23.16
CA GLY A 189 0.61 14.98 24.31
C GLY A 189 0.58 13.48 24.67
N GLU A 190 0.05 12.64 23.78
CA GLU A 190 -0.03 11.19 23.96
C GLU A 190 1.14 10.51 23.25
N ALA A 191 1.92 9.71 23.99
CA ALA A 191 3.06 8.96 23.43
C ALA A 191 2.63 7.88 22.43
N THR A 192 1.40 7.35 22.57
CA THR A 192 0.80 6.33 21.70
C THR A 192 -0.70 6.55 21.63
N ALA A 193 -1.23 6.94 20.48
CA ALA A 193 -2.67 7.01 20.25
C ALA A 193 -3.14 5.67 19.67
N ALA A 194 -4.19 5.08 20.26
CA ALA A 194 -4.79 3.87 19.73
C ALA A 194 -5.45 4.17 18.37
N ILE A 195 -5.21 3.29 17.39
CA ILE A 195 -5.95 3.31 16.13
C ILE A 195 -7.32 2.68 16.39
N ALA A 196 -8.37 3.48 16.30
CA ALA A 196 -9.73 3.15 16.71
C ALA A 196 -10.68 2.87 15.53
N ILE A 197 -10.15 2.77 14.31
CA ILE A 197 -10.95 2.50 13.11
C ILE A 197 -11.38 1.02 13.09
N PRO A 198 -12.68 0.72 12.98
CA PRO A 198 -13.16 -0.65 12.80
C PRO A 198 -12.68 -1.26 11.48
N ILE A 199 -12.14 -2.48 11.56
CA ILE A 199 -11.74 -3.29 10.40
C ILE A 199 -12.74 -4.43 10.26
N LEU A 200 -13.54 -4.42 9.20
CA LEU A 200 -14.71 -5.28 8.98
C LEU A 200 -14.41 -6.33 7.90
N ASN A 201 -14.91 -7.57 8.06
CA ASN A 201 -14.52 -8.77 7.28
C ASN A 201 -15.25 -8.99 5.95
N THR A 202 -16.12 -8.08 5.57
CA THR A 202 -16.94 -8.18 4.37
C THR A 202 -17.09 -6.82 3.76
N PRO A 203 -17.46 -6.70 2.48
CA PRO A 203 -18.07 -5.48 1.98
C PRO A 203 -19.22 -5.00 2.89
N PRO A 204 -19.58 -3.71 2.86
CA PRO A 204 -20.71 -3.21 3.64
C PRO A 204 -21.99 -3.97 3.27
N PRO A 205 -22.84 -4.36 4.25
CA PRO A 205 -24.10 -5.07 3.97
C PRO A 205 -25.02 -4.35 2.99
N SER A 206 -24.99 -3.02 2.99
CA SER A 206 -25.58 -2.21 1.94
C SER A 206 -24.68 -1.01 1.64
N PHE A 207 -24.65 -0.62 0.37
CA PHE A 207 -24.02 0.59 -0.12
C PHE A 207 -24.99 1.29 -1.06
N ALA A 208 -25.48 2.47 -0.67
CA ALA A 208 -26.34 3.32 -1.47
C ALA A 208 -25.50 4.43 -2.11
N PRO A 209 -25.24 4.39 -3.44
CA PRO A 209 -24.51 5.46 -4.12
C PRO A 209 -25.21 6.80 -3.94
N ALA A 210 -24.42 7.87 -3.82
CA ALA A 210 -24.95 9.22 -3.92
C ALA A 210 -25.51 9.46 -5.34
N PRO A 211 -26.43 10.43 -5.52
CA PRO A 211 -26.87 10.84 -6.85
C PRO A 211 -25.68 11.25 -7.73
N ALA A 212 -25.68 10.88 -9.00
CA ALA A 212 -24.54 11.10 -9.90
C ALA A 212 -24.22 12.59 -10.11
N GLU A 213 -25.23 13.46 -9.99
CA GLU A 213 -25.07 14.91 -9.99
C GLU A 213 -24.20 15.43 -8.83
N ASP A 214 -24.06 14.65 -7.77
CA ASP A 214 -23.25 15.01 -6.62
C ASP A 214 -21.76 14.71 -6.79
N PHE A 215 -21.37 14.04 -7.88
CA PHE A 215 -20.00 13.57 -8.09
C PHE A 215 -19.07 14.70 -8.54
N GLY A 216 -17.84 14.65 -8.03
CA GLY A 216 -16.76 15.56 -8.40
C GLY A 216 -16.98 17.00 -7.93
N LYS A 217 -17.83 17.24 -6.92
CA LYS A 217 -18.09 18.58 -6.37
C LYS A 217 -16.78 19.31 -6.00
N LEU A 218 -15.87 18.63 -5.30
CA LEU A 218 -14.59 19.23 -4.90
C LEU A 218 -13.58 19.32 -6.04
N ALA A 219 -13.65 18.41 -7.03
CA ALA A 219 -12.80 18.48 -8.21
C ALA A 219 -13.14 19.71 -9.09
N LYS A 220 -14.43 20.04 -9.18
CA LYS A 220 -14.94 21.18 -9.96
C LYS A 220 -14.87 22.52 -9.21
N ASN A 221 -14.70 22.51 -7.89
CA ASN A 221 -14.69 23.70 -7.05
C ASN A 221 -13.45 23.75 -6.12
N PRO A 222 -12.32 24.29 -6.60
CA PRO A 222 -11.07 24.36 -5.83
C PRO A 222 -11.19 25.13 -4.51
N LYS A 223 -12.01 26.19 -4.47
CA LYS A 223 -12.22 26.98 -3.24
C LYS A 223 -12.96 26.18 -2.17
N LEU A 224 -13.95 25.38 -2.58
CA LEU A 224 -14.64 24.48 -1.67
C LEU A 224 -13.69 23.38 -1.18
N PHE A 225 -12.87 22.81 -2.08
CA PHE A 225 -11.87 21.82 -1.69
C PHE A 225 -10.90 22.37 -0.64
N GLU A 226 -10.34 23.56 -0.84
CA GLU A 226 -9.45 24.21 0.12
C GLU A 226 -10.12 24.40 1.49
N LYS A 227 -11.41 24.79 1.50
CA LYS A 227 -12.21 24.92 2.73
C LYS A 227 -12.46 23.58 3.43
N GLU A 228 -12.68 22.50 2.70
CA GLU A 228 -12.83 21.15 3.26
C GLU A 228 -11.49 20.60 3.78
N GLN A 229 -10.41 20.87 3.06
CA GLN A 229 -9.08 20.38 3.37
C GLN A 229 -8.44 21.08 4.59
N LYS A 230 -8.76 22.36 4.83
CA LYS A 230 -8.12 23.19 5.88
C LYS A 230 -8.02 22.53 7.26
N THR A 231 -9.08 21.91 7.76
CA THR A 231 -9.05 21.29 9.11
C THR A 231 -8.22 20.00 9.11
N ARG A 232 -8.21 19.26 8.00
CA ARG A 232 -7.40 18.05 7.82
C ARG A 232 -5.91 18.41 7.76
N ASP A 233 -5.58 19.41 6.97
CA ASP A 233 -4.22 19.93 6.88
C ASP A 233 -3.73 20.49 8.22
N ALA A 234 -4.58 21.17 8.99
CA ALA A 234 -4.22 21.62 10.33
C ALA A 234 -3.93 20.45 11.28
N ALA A 235 -4.75 19.39 11.24
CA ALA A 235 -4.54 18.19 12.07
C ALA A 235 -3.24 17.44 11.70
N PHE A 236 -2.87 17.47 10.42
CA PHE A 236 -1.69 16.81 9.88
C PHE A 236 -0.51 17.74 9.56
N LYS A 237 -0.55 19.00 10.00
CA LYS A 237 0.42 20.04 9.62
C LYS A 237 1.86 19.59 9.89
N ASP A 238 2.05 18.91 11.01
CA ASP A 238 3.34 18.42 11.44
C ASP A 238 3.65 16.97 11.00
N LEU A 239 2.73 16.33 10.28
CA LEU A 239 2.78 14.92 9.89
C LEU A 239 3.04 14.76 8.39
N TRP A 240 2.23 15.39 7.54
CA TRP A 240 2.22 15.18 6.09
C TRP A 240 2.61 16.41 5.25
N GLY A 241 3.08 17.48 5.92
CA GLY A 241 3.25 18.80 5.34
C GLY A 241 4.39 19.00 4.34
N PHE A 242 4.29 20.09 3.57
CA PHE A 242 5.44 20.65 2.87
C PHE A 242 6.28 21.44 3.86
N VAL A 243 7.55 21.09 3.97
CA VAL A 243 8.49 21.86 4.76
C VAL A 243 9.29 22.73 3.79
N GLN A 244 9.33 24.04 4.06
CA GLN A 244 10.31 24.89 3.42
C GLN A 244 11.66 24.63 4.08
N PHE A 245 12.60 24.12 3.30
CA PHE A 245 13.97 23.88 3.72
C PHE A 245 14.85 24.97 3.11
N CYS A 246 15.61 25.68 3.94
CA CYS A 246 16.55 26.70 3.50
C CYS A 246 17.95 26.38 4.04
N ALA A 247 18.92 26.22 3.14
CA ALA A 247 20.34 26.08 3.46
C ALA A 247 21.12 27.06 2.57
N ASP A 248 22.07 27.79 3.14
CA ASP A 248 22.96 28.72 2.42
C ASP A 248 22.24 29.68 1.45
N ARG A 249 21.10 30.24 1.90
CA ARG A 249 20.22 31.17 1.13
C ARG A 249 19.51 30.55 -0.08
N VAL A 250 19.60 29.23 -0.27
CA VAL A 250 18.79 28.48 -1.23
C VAL A 250 17.64 27.83 -0.47
N CYS A 251 16.42 28.17 -0.85
CA CYS A 251 15.21 27.61 -0.25
C CYS A 251 14.46 26.74 -1.27
N GLY A 252 14.08 25.54 -0.85
CA GLY A 252 13.24 24.63 -1.62
C GLY A 252 12.03 24.16 -0.80
N TYR A 253 11.04 23.61 -1.49
CA TYR A 253 9.93 22.89 -0.85
C TYR A 253 10.13 21.41 -1.05
N VAL A 254 10.21 20.66 0.05
CA VAL A 254 10.25 19.21 0.01
C VAL A 254 9.05 18.70 0.81
N ARG A 255 8.37 17.66 0.30
CA ARG A 255 7.40 16.92 1.12
C ARG A 255 8.19 16.06 2.09
N PHE A 256 8.18 16.47 3.36
CA PHE A 256 8.88 15.82 4.45
C PHE A 256 7.86 15.40 5.51
N ALA A 257 8.05 14.21 6.09
CA ALA A 257 7.24 13.75 7.22
C ALA A 257 8.18 13.58 8.42
N PRO A 258 8.56 14.68 9.12
CA PRO A 258 9.61 14.66 10.14
C PRO A 258 9.26 13.78 11.32
N LYS A 259 7.98 13.74 11.67
CA LYS A 259 7.45 12.92 12.77
C LYS A 259 7.25 11.45 12.35
N CYS A 260 7.38 11.11 11.06
CA CYS A 260 7.30 9.73 10.59
C CYS A 260 8.68 9.07 10.65
N VAL A 261 8.95 8.43 11.79
CA VAL A 261 10.20 7.71 12.06
C VAL A 261 9.89 6.28 12.52
N GLY A 262 10.91 5.42 12.56
CA GLY A 262 10.76 4.03 12.99
C GLY A 262 9.69 3.29 12.19
N GLU A 263 8.75 2.65 12.89
CA GLU A 263 7.68 1.85 12.27
C GLU A 263 6.72 2.66 11.37
N CYS A 264 6.66 3.99 11.50
CA CYS A 264 5.91 4.82 10.56
C CYS A 264 6.48 4.71 9.13
N LEU A 265 7.81 4.61 9.01
CA LEU A 265 8.49 4.47 7.71
C LEU A 265 8.26 3.11 7.06
N ASP A 266 7.79 2.11 7.81
CA ASP A 266 7.40 0.83 7.23
C ASP A 266 6.02 0.90 6.58
N VAL A 267 5.16 1.83 7.03
CA VAL A 267 3.86 2.12 6.40
C VAL A 267 4.01 3.16 5.29
N PHE A 268 4.92 4.12 5.45
CA PHE A 268 5.19 5.18 4.48
C PHE A 268 6.67 5.19 4.03
N PRO A 269 7.12 4.15 3.31
CA PRO A 269 8.51 4.01 2.89
C PRO A 269 8.97 5.13 1.95
N GLU A 270 8.05 5.85 1.28
CA GLU A 270 8.40 7.02 0.46
C GLU A 270 9.10 8.14 1.25
N TYR A 271 8.95 8.16 2.58
CA TYR A 271 9.62 9.11 3.44
C TYR A 271 10.97 8.61 3.94
N ARG A 272 11.34 7.33 3.73
CA ARG A 272 12.62 6.79 4.23
C ARG A 272 13.79 7.53 3.61
N GLU A 273 13.89 7.59 2.28
CA GLU A 273 14.95 8.35 1.59
C GLU A 273 14.82 9.86 1.77
N ARG A 274 13.59 10.37 1.84
CA ARG A 274 13.35 11.81 2.03
C ARG A 274 13.79 12.28 3.41
N ASN A 275 13.67 11.42 4.42
CA ASN A 275 14.14 11.62 5.78
C ASN A 275 15.63 11.27 5.94
N PHE A 276 16.15 10.35 5.12
CA PHE A 276 17.55 9.90 5.10
C PHE A 276 18.42 10.84 4.26
N GLY A 277 18.79 11.97 4.84
CA GLY A 277 19.50 13.04 4.15
C GLY A 277 19.31 14.40 4.79
N VAL A 278 18.61 14.48 5.92
CA VAL A 278 18.67 15.64 6.80
C VAL A 278 20.07 15.63 7.42
N PRO A 279 21.00 16.52 7.03
CA PRO A 279 22.20 16.74 7.84
C PRO A 279 21.75 17.06 9.26
N GLU A 280 22.49 16.65 10.29
CA GLU A 280 22.26 17.18 11.64
C GLU A 280 22.03 18.68 11.52
N LEU A 281 20.90 19.16 12.03
CA LEU A 281 20.45 20.54 11.88
C LEU A 281 21.40 21.46 12.67
N THR A 282 22.60 21.64 12.13
CA THR A 282 23.71 22.39 12.70
C THR A 282 23.88 23.63 11.83
N GLY A 283 23.84 24.81 12.45
CA GLY A 283 23.80 26.11 11.77
C GLY A 283 22.41 26.74 11.70
N ASN A 284 22.29 27.87 10.99
CA ASN A 284 21.07 28.68 10.90
C ASN A 284 20.03 28.06 9.94
N ILE A 285 19.56 26.85 10.22
CA ILE A 285 18.52 26.19 9.43
C ILE A 285 17.15 26.58 10.00
N LYS A 286 16.30 27.16 9.14
CA LYS A 286 14.92 27.53 9.50
C LYS A 286 13.95 26.57 8.83
N ILE A 287 13.33 25.71 9.62
CA ILE A 287 12.21 24.86 9.21
C ILE A 287 10.92 25.61 9.49
N THR A 288 10.19 25.99 8.44
CA THR A 288 8.85 26.57 8.59
C THR A 288 7.83 25.70 7.87
N SER A 289 6.84 25.20 8.61
CA SER A 289 5.60 24.70 8.03
C SER A 289 4.71 25.91 7.70
N LYS A 290 4.35 26.08 6.43
CA LYS A 290 3.28 27.02 6.08
C LYS A 290 1.97 26.51 6.67
#